data_AF-A0A7X7Q5M0-F1
#
_entry.id   AF-A0A7X7Q5M0-F1
#
_cell.length_a   1.000
_cell.length_b   1.000
_cell.length_c   1.000
_cell.angle_alpha   90.00
_cell.angle_beta   90.00
_cell.angle_gamma   90.00
#
_symmetry.space_group_name_H-M   'P 1'
#
loop_
_entity.id
_entity.type
_entity.pdbx_description
1 polymer ?
#
loop_
_entity_poly.entity_id
_entity_poly.type
_entity_poly.pdbx_seq_one_letter_code
_entity_poly.pdbx_strand_id
1 'polypeptide(L)'
;MSERLEDLFDRYVDHLIAGEDVSPDEVDEADMAGMLAPLLRTSTLVARQLHTVEPAPQFRTAARIRMRNLFFARLARRDSRPSVLALWWQQRWASAMATAMVVCLASLGVLAASFNALPSGFFYPVKVTTEQVRLSLTTSEYERAQLRLEYAERRLAEMSSMADRGDAETAVLLAGEATRLIVQTASSTAFGLTDLASGPAALVSADASTGVAPVAALSADREEAMGVLQAALEAAPEELKPDVQRLMSELTREFDATIAHLEDTTER
;
A
#
# COMPACT_ATOMS: atom_id res chain seq x y z
N MET A 1 16.73 -8.76 61.17
CA MET A 1 16.50 -7.43 60.56
C MET A 1 15.76 -7.55 59.23
N SER A 2 16.06 -8.58 58.42
CA SER A 2 15.31 -8.92 57.21
C SER A 2 13.84 -9.30 57.47
N GLU A 3 13.57 -10.18 58.43
CA GLU A 3 12.20 -10.65 58.73
C GLU A 3 11.25 -9.50 59.08
N ARG A 4 11.71 -8.54 59.90
CA ARG A 4 10.89 -7.37 60.29
C ARG A 4 10.60 -6.42 59.13
N LEU A 5 11.48 -6.34 58.12
CA LEU A 5 11.27 -5.53 56.92
C LEU A 5 10.28 -6.23 55.99
N GLU A 6 10.43 -7.55 55.82
CA GLU A 6 9.59 -8.41 55.00
C GLU A 6 8.15 -8.39 55.53
N ASP A 7 7.96 -8.56 56.84
CA ASP A 7 6.64 -8.48 57.49
C ASP A 7 5.96 -7.11 57.33
N LEU A 8 6.73 -6.02 57.32
CA LEU A 8 6.21 -4.66 57.12
C LEU A 8 5.83 -4.43 55.65
N PHE A 9 6.64 -4.94 54.73
CA PHE A 9 6.41 -4.82 53.30
C PHE A 9 5.22 -5.65 52.85
N ASP A 10 5.10 -6.89 53.34
CA ASP A 10 3.96 -7.77 53.06
C ASP A 10 2.66 -7.14 53.56
N ARG A 11 2.66 -6.55 54.76
CA ARG A 11 1.48 -5.85 55.29
C ARG A 11 1.09 -4.64 54.44
N TYR A 12 2.07 -3.85 53.99
CA TYR A 12 1.83 -2.71 53.11
C TYR A 12 1.28 -3.15 51.75
N VAL A 13 1.83 -4.22 51.17
CA VAL A 13 1.39 -4.78 49.89
C VAL A 13 -0.02 -5.38 50.00
N ASP A 14 -0.32 -6.11 51.08
CA ASP A 14 -1.64 -6.66 51.33
C ASP A 14 -2.70 -5.57 51.46
N HIS A 15 -2.38 -4.45 52.13
CA HIS A 15 -3.29 -3.31 52.22
C HIS A 15 -3.49 -2.61 50.86
N LEU A 16 -2.41 -2.44 50.09
CA LEU A 16 -2.49 -1.88 48.73
C LEU A 16 -3.35 -2.74 47.80
N ILE A 17 -3.24 -4.07 47.91
CA ILE A 17 -4.03 -5.03 47.10
C ILE A 17 -5.48 -5.07 47.57
N ALA A 18 -5.73 -4.91 48.87
CA ALA A 18 -7.09 -4.81 49.42
C ALA A 18 -7.83 -3.54 49.00
N GLY A 19 -7.12 -2.53 48.46
CA GLY A 19 -7.72 -1.30 47.93
C GLY A 19 -8.18 -0.33 49.03
N GLU A 20 -7.70 -0.50 50.26
CA GLU A 20 -7.87 0.47 51.32
C GLU A 20 -6.83 1.59 51.15
N ASP A 21 -7.29 2.84 51.07
CA ASP A 21 -6.41 4.01 51.10
C ASP A 21 -5.70 4.04 52.46
N VAL A 22 -4.43 3.65 52.48
CA VAL A 22 -3.62 3.67 53.70
C VAL A 22 -3.45 5.12 54.13
N SER A 23 -4.08 5.49 55.24
CA SER A 23 -3.83 6.79 55.86
C SER A 23 -2.39 6.79 56.40
N PRO A 24 -1.62 7.87 56.19
CA PRO A 24 -0.17 7.91 56.48
C PRO A 24 0.20 7.82 57.97
N ASP A 25 -0.76 7.61 58.88
CA ASP A 25 -0.54 7.57 60.32
C ASP A 25 -0.24 6.15 60.87
N GLU A 26 -0.51 5.07 60.13
CA GLU A 26 -0.37 3.70 60.66
C GLU A 26 0.94 2.99 60.32
N VAL A 27 1.69 3.50 59.33
CA VAL A 27 3.03 3.02 59.02
C VAL A 27 4.01 4.10 59.43
N ASP A 28 4.80 3.83 60.47
CA ASP A 28 5.84 4.77 60.93
C ASP A 28 6.93 4.88 59.85
N GLU A 29 6.68 5.77 58.90
CA GLU A 29 7.47 5.95 57.67
C GLU A 29 8.93 6.31 58.01
N ALA A 30 9.14 6.94 59.17
CA ALA A 30 10.46 7.21 59.73
C ALA A 30 11.25 5.93 60.07
N ASP A 31 10.58 4.91 60.61
CA ASP A 31 11.18 3.63 61.00
C ASP A 31 11.52 2.78 59.76
N MET A 32 10.66 2.80 58.74
CA MET A 32 10.91 2.14 57.46
C MET A 32 12.01 2.83 56.65
N ALA A 33 12.04 4.17 56.61
CA ALA A 33 13.11 4.94 55.99
C ALA A 33 14.47 4.67 56.67
N GLY A 34 14.48 4.54 58.01
CA GLY A 34 15.66 4.17 58.78
C GLY A 34 16.20 2.77 58.42
N MET A 35 15.32 1.78 58.21
CA MET A 35 15.71 0.41 57.86
C MET A 35 16.14 0.24 56.39
N LEU A 36 15.57 1.02 55.46
CA LEU A 36 15.93 0.98 54.03
C LEU A 36 17.20 1.78 53.71
N ALA A 37 17.50 2.84 54.46
CA ALA A 37 18.66 3.71 54.20
C ALA A 37 20.00 2.96 54.10
N PRO A 38 20.35 1.98 54.98
CA PRO A 38 21.58 1.21 54.86
C PRO A 38 21.62 0.34 53.61
N LEU A 39 20.50 -0.28 53.23
CA LEU A 39 20.38 -1.15 52.05
C LEU A 39 20.49 -0.36 50.74
N LEU A 40 19.91 0.84 50.70
CA LEU A 40 20.08 1.75 49.57
C LEU A 40 21.52 2.27 49.49
N ARG A 41 22.17 2.54 50.63
CA ARG A 41 23.57 2.97 50.67
C ARG A 41 24.54 1.87 50.23
N THR A 42 24.29 0.61 50.57
CA THR A 42 25.10 -0.52 50.09
C THR A 42 24.82 -0.81 48.62
N SER A 43 23.57 -0.78 48.16
CA SER A 43 23.24 -0.96 46.75
C SER A 43 23.89 0.10 45.85
N THR A 44 23.95 1.36 46.31
CA THR A 44 24.60 2.45 45.57
C THR A 44 26.13 2.33 45.55
N LEU A 45 26.75 1.84 46.63
CA LEU A 45 28.19 1.51 46.66
C LEU A 45 28.54 0.34 45.74
N VAL A 46 27.73 -0.72 45.77
CA VAL A 46 27.91 -1.91 44.92
C VAL A 46 27.64 -1.58 43.45
N ALA A 47 26.62 -0.77 43.15
CA ALA A 47 26.34 -0.30 41.81
C ALA A 47 27.49 0.55 41.24
N ARG A 48 28.10 1.42 42.06
CA ARG A 48 29.30 2.18 41.66
C ARG A 48 30.51 1.29 41.40
N GLN A 49 30.72 0.23 42.19
CA GLN A 49 31.82 -0.72 41.98
C GLN A 49 31.61 -1.65 40.78
N LEU A 50 30.36 -2.01 40.48
CA LEU A 50 30.03 -2.88 39.35
C LEU A 50 29.99 -2.13 38.00
N HIS A 51 29.79 -0.81 38.01
CA HIS A 51 29.86 0.01 36.80
C HIS A 51 31.24 0.00 36.12
N THR A 52 32.29 -0.48 36.80
CA THR A 52 33.65 -0.62 36.26
C THR A 52 33.92 -1.92 35.50
N VAL A 53 32.98 -2.86 35.42
CA VAL A 53 33.14 -4.09 34.63
C VAL A 53 32.07 -4.13 33.53
N GLU A 54 32.18 -3.21 32.57
CA GLU A 54 31.38 -3.28 31.36
C GLU A 54 32.00 -4.34 30.41
N PRO A 55 31.29 -5.44 30.08
CA PRO A 55 31.84 -6.47 29.21
C PRO A 55 32.07 -5.90 27.81
N ALA A 56 33.26 -6.16 27.25
CA ALA A 56 33.68 -5.63 25.95
C ALA A 56 32.56 -5.78 24.89
N PRO A 57 32.27 -4.74 24.09
CA PRO A 57 31.11 -4.70 23.18
C PRO A 57 31.09 -5.87 22.17
N GLN A 58 32.27 -6.36 21.79
CA GLN A 58 32.44 -7.56 20.97
C GLN A 58 31.88 -8.84 21.62
N PHE A 59 32.00 -9.00 22.94
CA PHE A 59 31.49 -10.17 23.66
C PHE A 59 29.97 -10.15 23.78
N ARG A 60 29.35 -8.98 24.02
CA ARG A 60 27.89 -8.83 24.07
C ARG A 60 27.24 -9.22 22.75
N THR A 61 27.84 -8.78 21.65
CA THR A 61 27.35 -9.06 20.30
C THR A 61 27.50 -10.55 19.97
N ALA A 62 28.67 -11.14 20.25
CA ALA A 62 28.91 -12.57 20.03
C ALA A 62 28.02 -13.47 20.89
N ALA A 63 27.81 -13.12 22.16
CA ALA A 63 26.94 -13.87 23.07
C ALA A 63 25.47 -13.84 22.61
N ARG A 64 24.98 -12.67 22.17
CA ARG A 64 23.62 -12.52 21.64
C ARG A 64 23.40 -13.36 20.39
N ILE A 65 24.36 -13.33 19.45
CA ILE A 65 24.31 -14.14 18.22
C ILE A 65 24.31 -15.63 18.57
N ARG A 66 25.21 -16.07 19.47
CA ARG A 66 25.32 -17.47 19.88
C ARG A 66 24.04 -17.97 20.56
N MET A 67 23.47 -17.18 21.47
CA MET A 67 22.24 -17.52 22.18
C MET A 67 21.04 -17.60 21.23
N ARG A 68 20.92 -16.65 20.30
CA ARG A 68 19.90 -16.66 19.26
C ARG A 68 20.02 -17.90 18.36
N ASN A 69 21.23 -18.22 17.93
CA ASN A 69 21.47 -19.38 17.05
C ASN A 69 21.17 -20.70 17.76
N LEU A 70 21.48 -20.83 19.05
CA LEU A 70 21.14 -22.01 19.85
C LEU A 70 19.63 -22.15 20.07
N PHE A 71 18.92 -21.03 20.25
CA PHE A 71 17.46 -21.00 20.37
C PHE A 71 16.79 -21.46 19.07
N PHE A 72 17.18 -20.88 17.92
CA PHE A 72 16.66 -21.29 16.62
C PHE A 72 17.02 -22.73 16.25
N ALA A 73 18.20 -23.22 16.62
CA ALA A 73 18.58 -24.62 16.40
C ALA A 73 17.72 -25.62 17.19
N ARG A 74 17.22 -25.23 18.38
CA ARG A 74 16.28 -26.06 19.16
C ARG A 74 14.87 -26.06 18.57
N LEU A 75 14.39 -24.92 18.08
CA LEU A 75 13.09 -24.82 17.39
C LEU A 75 13.08 -25.65 16.10
N ALA A 76 14.10 -25.51 15.25
CA ALA A 76 14.19 -26.24 13.98
C ALA A 76 14.20 -27.77 14.14
N ARG A 77 14.71 -28.28 15.28
CA ARG A 77 14.72 -29.72 15.57
C ARG A 77 13.37 -30.26 16.02
N ARG A 78 12.43 -29.42 16.49
CA ARG A 78 11.10 -29.88 16.95
C ARG A 78 10.12 -30.09 15.79
N ASP A 79 10.38 -29.49 14.62
CA ASP A 79 9.53 -29.60 13.43
C ASP A 79 9.97 -30.66 12.40
N SER A 80 11.09 -31.35 12.62
CA SER A 80 11.69 -32.23 11.59
C SER A 80 11.38 -33.71 11.76
N ARG A 81 10.08 -34.05 11.86
CA ARG A 81 9.59 -35.34 11.37
C ARG A 81 8.35 -35.08 10.52
N PRO A 82 8.45 -35.07 9.18
CA PRO A 82 7.27 -34.90 8.34
C PRO A 82 6.33 -36.08 8.57
N SER A 83 5.22 -35.82 9.25
CA SER A 83 4.16 -36.81 9.40
C SER A 83 3.53 -37.02 8.04
N VAL A 84 3.62 -38.23 7.50
CA VAL A 84 2.98 -38.63 6.23
C VAL A 84 1.48 -38.31 6.18
N LEU A 85 0.83 -38.22 7.34
CA LEU A 85 -0.55 -37.78 7.51
C LEU A 85 -0.75 -36.28 7.19
N ALA A 86 0.21 -35.43 7.54
CA ALA A 86 0.15 -34.00 7.21
C ALA A 86 0.30 -33.77 5.70
N LEU A 87 1.18 -34.54 5.05
CA LEU A 87 1.35 -34.47 3.59
C LEU A 87 0.09 -34.95 2.85
N TRP A 88 -0.55 -36.02 3.35
CA TRP A 88 -1.81 -36.53 2.81
C TRP A 88 -3.00 -35.59 3.06
N TRP A 89 -3.02 -34.89 4.20
CA TRP A 89 -3.99 -33.84 4.48
C TRP A 89 -3.79 -32.64 3.53
N GLN A 90 -2.56 -32.17 3.31
CA GLN A 90 -2.29 -31.07 2.38
C GLN A 90 -2.72 -31.39 0.93
N GLN A 91 -2.54 -32.62 0.44
CA GLN A 91 -2.97 -33.02 -0.91
C GLN A 91 -4.50 -32.99 -1.11
N ARG A 92 -5.29 -33.29 -0.07
CA ARG A 92 -6.76 -33.24 -0.15
C ARG A 92 -7.30 -31.81 -0.19
N TRP A 93 -6.63 -30.88 0.48
CA TRP A 93 -7.02 -29.47 0.47
C TRP A 93 -6.50 -28.75 -0.79
N ALA A 94 -5.36 -29.19 -1.34
CA ALA A 94 -4.86 -28.69 -2.61
C ALA A 94 -5.81 -29.02 -3.77
N SER A 95 -6.37 -30.24 -3.82
CA SER A 95 -7.36 -30.60 -4.84
C SER A 95 -8.69 -29.86 -4.65
N ALA A 96 -9.14 -29.66 -3.41
CA ALA A 96 -10.33 -28.85 -3.11
C ALA A 96 -10.14 -27.36 -3.45
N MET A 97 -8.96 -26.79 -3.21
CA MET A 97 -8.63 -25.42 -3.62
C MET A 97 -8.53 -25.31 -5.14
N ALA A 98 -7.93 -26.28 -5.82
CA ALA A 98 -7.84 -26.28 -7.28
C ALA A 98 -9.22 -26.37 -7.93
N THR A 99 -10.10 -27.25 -7.44
CA THR A 99 -11.49 -27.34 -7.94
C THR A 99 -12.29 -26.10 -7.59
N ALA A 100 -12.17 -25.56 -6.37
CA ALA A 100 -12.80 -24.28 -6.01
C ALA A 100 -12.32 -23.14 -6.92
N MET A 101 -11.03 -23.10 -7.26
CA MET A 101 -10.47 -22.10 -8.16
C MET A 101 -11.01 -22.26 -9.59
N VAL A 102 -11.09 -23.48 -10.12
CA VAL A 102 -11.69 -23.77 -11.44
C VAL A 102 -13.18 -23.42 -11.46
N VAL A 103 -13.92 -23.75 -10.41
CA VAL A 103 -15.35 -23.42 -10.28
C VAL A 103 -15.54 -21.91 -10.14
N CYS A 104 -14.68 -21.23 -9.39
CA CYS A 104 -14.71 -19.77 -9.26
C CYS A 104 -14.40 -19.10 -10.61
N LEU A 105 -13.35 -19.53 -11.31
CA LEU A 105 -13.01 -19.05 -12.66
C LEU A 105 -14.12 -19.32 -13.68
N ALA A 106 -14.76 -20.50 -13.63
CA ALA A 106 -15.88 -20.84 -14.50
C ALA A 106 -17.13 -20.03 -14.16
N SER A 107 -17.40 -19.78 -12.88
CA SER A 107 -18.54 -18.98 -12.42
C SER A 107 -18.35 -17.49 -12.77
N LEU A 108 -17.12 -16.98 -12.67
CA LEU A 108 -16.75 -15.65 -13.15
C LEU A 108 -16.94 -15.53 -14.68
N GLY A 109 -16.58 -16.56 -15.45
CA GLY A 109 -16.75 -16.58 -16.91
C GLY A 109 -18.21 -16.54 -17.38
N VAL A 110 -19.14 -17.14 -16.62
CA VAL A 110 -20.57 -17.18 -16.99
C VAL A 110 -21.29 -15.86 -16.70
N LEU A 111 -20.86 -15.07 -15.70
CA LEU A 111 -21.41 -13.73 -15.46
C LEU A 111 -20.71 -12.62 -16.28
N ALA A 112 -19.48 -12.87 -16.75
CA ALA A 112 -18.71 -11.91 -17.57
C ALA A 112 -19.34 -11.62 -18.94
N ALA A 113 -20.25 -12.47 -19.44
CA ALA A 113 -20.92 -12.24 -20.71
C ALA A 113 -21.97 -11.11 -20.68
N SER A 114 -22.47 -10.72 -19.49
CA SER A 114 -23.57 -9.74 -19.38
C SER A 114 -23.23 -8.47 -18.59
N PHE A 115 -22.22 -8.50 -17.72
CA PHE A 115 -21.74 -7.29 -17.05
C PHE A 115 -20.48 -6.80 -17.75
N ASN A 116 -20.64 -5.79 -18.61
CA ASN A 116 -19.52 -4.95 -19.03
C ASN A 116 -18.79 -4.51 -17.75
N ALA A 117 -17.46 -4.71 -17.67
CA ALA A 117 -16.65 -4.30 -16.51
C ALA A 117 -16.57 -2.77 -16.48
N LEU A 118 -17.69 -2.16 -16.12
CA LEU A 118 -17.87 -0.73 -15.95
C LEU A 118 -16.99 -0.26 -14.80
N PRO A 119 -16.42 0.95 -14.88
CA PRO A 119 -15.62 1.56 -13.82
C PRO A 119 -16.26 1.49 -12.42
N SER A 120 -17.59 1.63 -12.33
CA SER A 120 -18.36 1.52 -11.07
C SER A 120 -18.80 0.09 -10.70
N GLY A 121 -18.43 -0.91 -11.50
CA GLY A 121 -18.86 -2.30 -11.36
C GLY A 121 -17.92 -3.18 -10.53
N PHE A 122 -18.48 -4.23 -9.92
CA PHE A 122 -17.76 -5.17 -9.05
C PHE A 122 -16.52 -5.83 -9.71
N PHE A 123 -16.53 -6.02 -11.03
CA PHE A 123 -15.45 -6.71 -11.76
C PHE A 123 -14.39 -5.76 -12.33
N TYR A 124 -14.52 -4.44 -12.16
CA TYR A 124 -13.51 -3.48 -12.63
C TYR A 124 -12.13 -3.70 -11.99
N PRO A 125 -12.00 -3.98 -10.68
CA PRO A 125 -10.70 -4.29 -10.08
C PRO A 125 -10.03 -5.51 -10.73
N VAL A 126 -10.81 -6.51 -11.16
CA VAL A 126 -10.28 -7.68 -11.86
C VAL A 126 -9.68 -7.27 -13.20
N LYS A 127 -10.39 -6.43 -13.96
CA LYS A 127 -9.90 -5.87 -15.23
C LYS A 127 -8.59 -5.11 -15.05
N VAL A 128 -8.55 -4.13 -14.14
CA VAL A 128 -7.32 -3.36 -13.86
C VAL A 128 -6.17 -4.26 -13.42
N THR A 129 -6.46 -5.27 -12.59
CA THR A 129 -5.44 -6.23 -12.15
C THR A 129 -4.89 -7.05 -13.33
N THR A 130 -5.75 -7.53 -14.23
CA THR A 130 -5.29 -8.25 -15.43
C THR A 130 -4.45 -7.37 -16.35
N GLU A 131 -4.80 -6.08 -16.46
CA GLU A 131 -4.04 -5.09 -17.24
C GLU A 131 -2.64 -4.85 -16.64
N GLN A 132 -2.55 -4.73 -15.31
CA GLN A 132 -1.28 -4.60 -14.59
C GLN A 132 -0.41 -5.86 -14.68
N VAL A 133 -1.00 -7.05 -14.58
CA VAL A 133 -0.27 -8.32 -14.75
C VAL A 133 0.32 -8.38 -16.15
N ARG A 134 -0.45 -8.05 -17.19
CA ARG A 134 0.06 -7.99 -18.57
C ARG A 134 1.22 -7.00 -18.69
N LEU A 135 1.07 -5.78 -18.15
CA LEU A 135 2.14 -4.78 -18.12
C LEU A 135 3.40 -5.26 -17.39
N SER A 136 3.27 -6.04 -16.31
CA SER A 136 4.40 -6.57 -15.54
C SER A 136 5.16 -7.69 -16.26
N LEU A 137 4.43 -8.49 -17.05
CA LEU A 137 4.99 -9.60 -17.82
C LEU A 137 5.65 -9.12 -19.12
N THR A 138 5.24 -7.97 -19.65
CA THR A 138 5.88 -7.35 -20.82
C THR A 138 7.27 -6.83 -20.46
N THR A 139 8.29 -7.44 -21.04
CA THR A 139 9.71 -7.11 -20.78
C THR A 139 10.25 -6.00 -21.67
N SER A 140 9.71 -5.85 -22.87
CA SER A 140 10.11 -4.82 -23.83
C SER A 140 9.51 -3.46 -23.46
N GLU A 141 10.35 -2.44 -23.29
CA GLU A 141 9.91 -1.06 -23.00
C GLU A 141 9.02 -0.49 -24.10
N TYR A 142 9.30 -0.86 -25.36
CA TYR A 142 8.47 -0.53 -26.50
C TYR A 142 7.05 -1.11 -26.39
N GLU A 143 6.95 -2.42 -26.14
CA GLU A 143 5.65 -3.09 -26.01
C GLU A 143 4.88 -2.59 -24.78
N ARG A 144 5.60 -2.25 -23.70
CA ARG A 144 4.99 -1.63 -22.52
C ARG A 144 4.44 -0.25 -22.83
N ALA A 145 5.16 0.55 -23.62
CA ALA A 145 4.68 1.84 -24.07
C ALA A 145 3.42 1.70 -24.94
N GLN A 146 3.45 0.80 -25.92
CA GLN A 146 2.28 0.51 -26.75
C GLN A 146 1.06 0.07 -25.92
N LEU A 147 1.27 -0.83 -24.95
CA LEU A 147 0.19 -1.32 -24.08
C LEU A 147 -0.39 -0.21 -23.19
N ARG A 148 0.43 0.75 -22.73
CA ARG A 148 -0.07 1.90 -21.99
C ARG A 148 -0.87 2.86 -22.87
N LEU A 149 -0.50 3.05 -24.14
CA LEU A 149 -1.31 3.81 -25.11
C LEU A 149 -2.66 3.13 -25.33
N GLU A 150 -2.69 1.80 -25.51
CA GLU A 150 -3.93 1.01 -25.63
C GLU A 150 -4.83 1.17 -24.39
N TYR A 151 -4.25 1.17 -23.19
CA TYR A 151 -5.03 1.38 -21.97
C TYR A 151 -5.51 2.82 -21.81
N ALA A 152 -4.73 3.82 -22.24
CA ALA A 152 -5.17 5.21 -22.26
C ALA A 152 -6.37 5.40 -23.21
N GLU A 153 -6.29 4.84 -24.42
CA GLU A 153 -7.39 4.78 -25.39
C GLU A 153 -8.66 4.19 -24.78
N ARG A 154 -8.50 3.05 -24.08
CA ARG A 154 -9.60 2.39 -23.40
C ARG A 154 -10.25 3.24 -22.31
N ARG A 155 -9.45 3.97 -21.53
CA ARG A 155 -9.96 4.89 -20.49
C ARG A 155 -10.74 6.05 -21.09
N LEU A 156 -10.36 6.55 -22.27
CA LEU A 156 -11.12 7.58 -22.99
C LEU A 156 -12.49 7.06 -23.45
N ALA A 157 -12.56 5.82 -23.95
CA ALA A 157 -13.83 5.19 -24.31
C ALA A 157 -14.72 4.90 -23.09
N GLU A 158 -14.12 4.58 -21.94
CA GLU A 158 -14.87 4.41 -20.69
C GLU A 158 -15.37 5.76 -20.16
N MET A 159 -14.57 6.82 -20.26
CA MET A 159 -14.93 8.17 -19.89
C MET A 159 -16.20 8.62 -20.60
N SER A 160 -16.24 8.55 -21.94
CA SER A 160 -17.43 8.94 -22.71
C SER A 160 -18.63 8.08 -22.34
N SER A 161 -18.43 6.77 -22.17
CA SER A 161 -19.49 5.86 -21.74
C SER A 161 -20.05 6.18 -20.34
N MET A 162 -19.24 6.70 -19.42
CA MET A 162 -19.70 7.12 -18.08
C MET A 162 -20.41 8.47 -18.13
N ALA A 163 -19.91 9.41 -18.93
CA ALA A 163 -20.58 10.69 -19.14
C ALA A 163 -21.96 10.53 -19.79
N ASP A 164 -22.09 9.65 -20.80
CA ASP A 164 -23.38 9.31 -21.43
C ASP A 164 -24.41 8.74 -20.43
N ARG A 165 -23.94 8.17 -19.31
CA ARG A 165 -24.78 7.67 -18.21
C ARG A 165 -25.06 8.71 -17.14
N GLY A 166 -24.61 9.94 -17.31
CA GLY A 166 -24.73 11.03 -16.35
C GLY A 166 -23.75 10.97 -15.18
N ASP A 167 -22.73 10.11 -15.24
CA ASP A 167 -21.71 9.96 -14.20
C ASP A 167 -20.47 10.79 -14.55
N ALA A 168 -20.63 12.12 -14.43
CA ALA A 168 -19.60 13.10 -14.76
C ALA A 168 -18.38 12.98 -13.84
N GLU A 169 -18.56 12.58 -12.58
CA GLU A 169 -17.47 12.39 -11.62
C GLU A 169 -16.56 11.24 -12.08
N THR A 170 -17.13 10.09 -12.43
CA THR A 170 -16.34 8.97 -12.92
C THR A 170 -15.71 9.26 -14.29
N ALA A 171 -16.37 10.04 -15.15
CA ALA A 171 -15.79 10.50 -16.41
C ALA A 171 -14.51 11.33 -16.18
N VAL A 172 -14.54 12.30 -15.25
CA VAL A 172 -13.37 13.10 -14.88
C VAL A 172 -12.25 12.22 -14.30
N LEU A 173 -12.58 11.24 -13.46
CA LEU A 173 -11.57 10.31 -12.92
C LEU A 173 -10.88 9.49 -14.02
N LEU A 174 -11.64 9.02 -15.02
CA LEU A 174 -11.11 8.24 -16.13
C LEU A 174 -10.27 9.10 -17.08
N ALA A 175 -10.64 10.36 -17.29
CA ALA A 175 -9.85 11.34 -18.03
C ALA A 175 -8.47 11.52 -17.40
N GLY A 176 -8.43 11.77 -16.08
CA GLY A 176 -7.17 11.89 -15.34
C GLY A 176 -6.34 10.60 -15.37
N GLU A 177 -6.98 9.41 -15.34
CA GLU A 177 -6.26 8.14 -15.49
C GLU A 177 -5.64 7.98 -16.89
N ALA A 178 -6.37 8.37 -17.95
CA ALA A 178 -5.86 8.39 -19.32
C ALA A 178 -4.66 9.34 -19.46
N THR A 179 -4.78 10.58 -18.98
CA THR A 179 -3.70 11.57 -18.97
C THR A 179 -2.47 11.04 -18.23
N ARG A 180 -2.66 10.40 -17.08
CA ARG A 180 -1.56 9.78 -16.32
C ARG A 180 -0.85 8.69 -17.11
N LEU A 181 -1.59 7.82 -17.81
CA LEU A 181 -1.00 6.77 -18.65
C LEU A 181 -0.22 7.36 -19.82
N ILE A 182 -0.71 8.44 -20.42
CA ILE A 182 -0.04 9.19 -21.49
C ILE A 182 1.27 9.80 -20.98
N VAL A 183 1.25 10.50 -19.85
CA VAL A 183 2.45 11.09 -19.23
C VAL A 183 3.48 10.03 -18.87
N GLN A 184 3.05 8.91 -18.29
CA GLN A 184 3.95 7.78 -17.98
C GLN A 184 4.58 7.18 -19.23
N THR A 185 3.83 7.14 -20.33
CA THR A 185 4.32 6.61 -21.61
C THR A 185 5.33 7.56 -22.23
N ALA A 186 5.04 8.85 -22.28
CA ALA A 186 5.97 9.87 -22.77
C ALA A 186 7.27 9.89 -21.93
N SER A 187 7.15 9.74 -20.60
CA SER A 187 8.29 9.70 -19.69
C SER A 187 9.06 8.37 -19.70
N SER A 188 8.57 7.36 -20.43
CA SER A 188 9.22 6.05 -20.49
C SER A 188 10.48 6.07 -21.35
N THR A 189 11.36 5.09 -21.14
CA THR A 189 12.59 4.96 -21.93
C THR A 189 12.36 4.79 -23.43
N ALA A 190 11.16 4.36 -23.83
CA ALA A 190 10.77 4.24 -25.24
C ALA A 190 10.67 5.59 -25.96
N PHE A 191 10.34 6.67 -25.23
CA PHE A 191 10.21 8.03 -25.77
C PHE A 191 11.31 8.98 -25.25
N GLY A 192 11.94 8.65 -24.10
CA GLY A 192 13.08 9.39 -23.57
C GLY A 192 12.77 10.78 -23.00
N LEU A 193 11.48 11.12 -22.80
CA LEU A 193 11.04 12.44 -22.33
C LEU A 193 10.94 12.50 -20.80
N THR A 194 12.03 12.19 -20.12
CA THR A 194 12.08 12.07 -18.65
C THR A 194 11.73 13.38 -17.90
N ASP A 195 11.86 14.54 -18.56
CA ASP A 195 11.64 15.86 -17.96
C ASP A 195 10.17 16.30 -17.90
N LEU A 196 9.27 15.63 -18.64
CA LEU A 196 7.83 15.94 -18.61
C LEU A 196 7.18 15.62 -17.25
N ALA A 197 7.74 14.66 -16.51
CA ALA A 197 7.31 14.33 -15.16
C ALA A 197 7.83 15.29 -14.07
N SER A 198 8.80 16.16 -14.39
CA SER A 198 9.49 17.02 -13.42
C SER A 198 9.03 18.49 -13.45
N GLY A 199 8.12 18.84 -14.36
CA GLY A 199 7.54 20.18 -14.42
C GLY A 199 6.64 20.49 -13.22
N PRO A 200 6.37 21.78 -12.92
CA PRO A 200 5.48 22.20 -11.84
C PRO A 200 4.05 21.64 -11.93
N ALA A 201 3.67 20.99 -13.03
CA ALA A 201 2.42 20.27 -13.23
C ALA A 201 2.27 19.02 -12.34
N ALA A 202 3.38 18.36 -11.95
CA ALA A 202 3.33 17.18 -11.07
C ALA A 202 2.84 17.49 -9.63
N LEU A 203 2.74 18.78 -9.26
CA LEU A 203 2.25 19.24 -7.96
C LEU A 203 0.78 19.71 -7.98
N VAL A 204 0.10 19.71 -9.14
CA VAL A 204 -1.30 20.16 -9.23
C VAL A 204 -2.30 19.00 -9.13
N SER A 205 -1.92 17.78 -9.48
CA SER A 205 -2.89 16.70 -9.67
C SER A 205 -2.94 15.73 -8.48
N ALA A 206 -3.49 16.20 -7.36
CA ALA A 206 -4.04 15.31 -6.31
C ALA A 206 -5.10 15.97 -5.42
N ASP A 207 -5.22 17.30 -5.39
CA ASP A 207 -6.06 17.99 -4.38
C ASP A 207 -7.05 19.03 -4.93
N ALA A 208 -7.23 19.12 -6.26
CA ALA A 208 -8.08 20.14 -6.88
C ALA A 208 -9.47 19.65 -7.35
N SER A 209 -9.92 18.45 -6.98
CA SER A 209 -11.16 17.87 -7.53
C SER A 209 -12.40 18.00 -6.64
N THR A 210 -12.41 18.86 -5.61
CA THR A 210 -13.61 19.03 -4.76
C THR A 210 -14.42 20.30 -5.08
N GLY A 211 -14.24 20.91 -6.27
CA GLY A 211 -15.03 22.10 -6.62
C GLY A 211 -14.90 22.67 -8.04
N VAL A 212 -14.13 22.04 -8.93
CA VAL A 212 -14.04 22.45 -10.34
C VAL A 212 -15.18 21.80 -11.12
N ALA A 213 -15.89 22.58 -11.94
CA ALA A 213 -16.96 22.05 -12.78
C ALA A 213 -16.42 20.91 -13.69
N PRO A 214 -17.15 19.79 -13.88
CA PRO A 214 -16.67 18.64 -14.63
C PRO A 214 -16.14 18.99 -16.03
N VAL A 215 -16.81 19.91 -16.72
CA VAL A 215 -16.40 20.42 -18.03
C VAL A 215 -15.03 21.09 -17.99
N ALA A 216 -14.77 21.92 -16.98
CA ALA A 216 -13.48 22.60 -16.83
C ALA A 216 -12.35 21.60 -16.53
N ALA A 217 -12.60 20.60 -15.69
CA ALA A 217 -11.64 19.53 -15.40
C ALA A 217 -11.29 18.73 -16.67
N LEU A 218 -12.30 18.30 -17.44
CA LEU A 218 -12.10 17.59 -18.71
C LEU A 218 -11.36 18.42 -19.75
N SER A 219 -11.63 19.73 -19.82
CA SER A 219 -10.92 20.62 -20.74
C SER A 219 -9.43 20.76 -20.40
N ALA A 220 -9.09 20.80 -19.12
CA ALA A 220 -7.71 20.85 -18.65
C ALA A 220 -6.98 19.53 -18.93
N ASP A 221 -7.61 18.40 -18.63
CA ASP A 221 -7.05 17.06 -18.92
C ASP A 221 -6.79 16.87 -20.42
N ARG A 222 -7.73 17.33 -21.28
CA ARG A 222 -7.57 17.30 -22.74
C ARG A 222 -6.37 18.11 -23.19
N GLU A 223 -6.21 19.34 -22.69
CA GLU A 223 -5.10 20.23 -23.06
C GLU A 223 -3.75 19.63 -22.63
N GLU A 224 -3.67 19.14 -21.39
CA GLU A 224 -2.47 18.48 -20.87
C GLU A 224 -2.10 17.25 -21.71
N ALA A 225 -3.05 16.34 -21.92
CA ALA A 225 -2.81 15.11 -22.65
C ALA A 225 -2.42 15.38 -24.11
N MET A 226 -3.05 16.35 -24.78
CA MET A 226 -2.68 16.74 -26.14
C MET A 226 -1.28 17.35 -26.22
N GLY A 227 -0.90 18.21 -25.27
CA GLY A 227 0.45 18.77 -25.21
C GLY A 227 1.51 17.68 -25.04
N VAL A 228 1.26 16.71 -24.17
CA VAL A 228 2.16 15.57 -23.95
C VAL A 228 2.24 14.67 -25.19
N LEU A 229 1.12 14.37 -25.85
CA LEU A 229 1.12 13.54 -27.06
C LEU A 229 1.82 14.22 -28.24
N GLN A 230 1.72 15.54 -28.37
CA GLN A 230 2.47 16.29 -29.39
C GLN A 230 3.97 16.17 -29.16
N ALA A 231 4.44 16.39 -27.92
CA ALA A 231 5.84 16.21 -27.57
C ALA A 231 6.30 14.75 -27.77
N ALA A 232 5.44 13.79 -27.39
CA ALA A 232 5.69 12.37 -27.60
C ALA A 232 5.82 12.02 -29.09
N LEU A 233 4.97 12.59 -29.96
CA LEU A 233 5.00 12.33 -31.40
C LEU A 233 6.31 12.81 -32.06
N GLU A 234 6.86 13.92 -31.60
CA GLU A 234 8.15 14.45 -32.09
C GLU A 234 9.33 13.56 -31.69
N ALA A 235 9.31 13.02 -30.47
CA ALA A 235 10.37 12.16 -29.94
C ALA A 235 10.15 10.66 -30.20
N ALA A 236 8.97 10.27 -30.71
CA ALA A 236 8.56 8.88 -30.88
C ALA A 236 9.46 8.11 -31.87
N PRO A 237 9.81 6.85 -31.56
CA PRO A 237 10.26 5.89 -32.57
C PRO A 237 9.25 5.76 -33.71
N GLU A 238 9.71 5.52 -34.94
CA GLU A 238 8.84 5.39 -36.13
C GLU A 238 7.75 4.35 -35.96
N GLU A 239 7.98 3.30 -35.17
CA GLU A 239 6.99 2.25 -34.94
C GLU A 239 5.84 2.69 -34.00
N LEU A 240 6.07 3.66 -33.09
CA LEU A 240 5.04 4.16 -32.15
C LEU A 240 4.28 5.39 -32.67
N LYS A 241 4.83 6.12 -33.64
CA LYS A 241 4.14 7.26 -34.28
C LYS A 241 2.71 6.97 -34.71
N PRO A 242 2.37 5.84 -35.37
CA PRO A 242 0.98 5.57 -35.77
C PRO A 242 0.06 5.39 -34.56
N ASP A 243 0.53 4.78 -33.48
CA ASP A 243 -0.27 4.56 -32.26
C ASP A 243 -0.49 5.88 -31.51
N VAL A 244 0.54 6.74 -31.43
CA VAL A 244 0.41 8.10 -30.87
C VAL A 244 -0.56 8.95 -31.68
N GLN A 245 -0.46 8.93 -33.02
CA GLN A 245 -1.38 9.67 -33.90
C GLN A 245 -2.82 9.19 -33.77
N ARG A 246 -3.03 7.86 -33.69
CA ARG A 246 -4.35 7.28 -33.45
C ARG A 246 -4.91 7.80 -32.13
N LEU A 247 -4.14 7.69 -31.04
CA LEU A 247 -4.56 8.13 -29.73
C LEU A 247 -4.89 9.62 -29.69
N MET A 248 -4.11 10.49 -30.34
CA MET A 248 -4.43 11.93 -30.45
C MET A 248 -5.80 12.19 -31.10
N SER A 249 -6.10 11.47 -32.19
CA SER A 249 -7.37 11.60 -32.90
C SER A 249 -8.56 11.13 -32.05
N GLU A 250 -8.38 10.02 -31.32
CA GLU A 250 -9.41 9.49 -30.44
C GLU A 250 -9.61 10.35 -29.20
N LEU A 251 -8.53 10.83 -28.60
CA LEU A 251 -8.57 11.75 -27.47
C LEU A 251 -9.37 13.00 -27.80
N THR A 252 -9.06 13.64 -28.92
CA THR A 252 -9.81 14.82 -29.37
C THR A 252 -11.29 14.50 -29.53
N ARG A 253 -11.62 13.38 -30.20
CA ARG A 253 -13.00 12.96 -30.45
C ARG A 253 -13.77 12.67 -29.17
N GLU A 254 -13.22 11.87 -28.26
CA GLU A 254 -13.89 11.43 -27.04
C GLU A 254 -14.05 12.58 -26.04
N PHE A 255 -13.03 13.42 -25.85
CA PHE A 255 -13.16 14.60 -24.98
C PHE A 255 -14.16 15.62 -25.52
N ASP A 256 -14.12 15.93 -26.82
CA ASP A 256 -15.03 16.91 -27.41
C ASP A 256 -16.50 16.43 -27.32
N ALA A 257 -16.75 15.15 -27.59
CA ALA A 257 -18.06 14.54 -27.43
C ALA A 257 -18.55 14.57 -25.97
N THR A 258 -17.66 14.23 -25.03
CA THR A 258 -17.97 14.18 -23.60
C THR A 258 -18.28 15.57 -23.04
N ILE A 259 -17.45 16.56 -23.38
CA ILE A 259 -17.64 17.95 -22.94
C ILE A 259 -18.96 18.50 -23.48
N ALA A 260 -19.23 18.34 -24.78
CA ALA A 260 -20.48 18.81 -25.39
C ALA A 260 -21.72 18.14 -24.75
N HIS A 261 -21.63 16.85 -24.43
CA HIS A 261 -22.71 16.14 -23.75
C HIS A 261 -23.00 16.73 -22.35
N LEU A 262 -21.94 16.97 -21.57
CA LEU A 262 -22.08 17.51 -20.22
C LEU A 262 -22.60 18.95 -20.21
N GLU A 263 -22.20 19.77 -21.20
CA GLU A 263 -22.75 21.11 -21.40
C GLU A 263 -24.26 21.09 -21.67
N ASP A 264 -24.75 20.24 -22.59
CA ASP A 264 -26.21 20.11 -22.86
C ASP A 264 -27.00 19.66 -21.63
N THR A 265 -26.41 18.78 -20.80
CA THR A 265 -27.07 18.33 -19.56
C THR A 265 -27.07 19.36 -18.44
N THR A 266 -26.13 20.32 -18.44
CA THR A 266 -26.04 21.36 -17.40
C THR A 266 -26.97 22.55 -17.67
N GLU A 267 -27.36 22.77 -18.94
CA GLU A 267 -28.29 23.84 -19.34
C GLU A 267 -29.79 23.47 -19.22
N ARG A 268 -30.14 22.20 -18.95
CA ARG A 268 -31.52 21.73 -18.76
C ARG A 268 -31.98 21.77 -17.30
#